data_AF-A0A963DBN2-F1
#
_entry.id   AF-A0A963DBN2-F1
#
_cell.length_a   1.000
_cell.length_b   1.000
_cell.length_c   1.000
_cell.angle_alpha   90.00
_cell.angle_beta   90.00
_cell.angle_gamma   90.00
#
_symmetry.space_group_name_H-M   'P 1'
#
loop_
_entity.id
_entity.type
_entity.pdbx_description
1 polymer ?
#
loop_
_entity_poly.entity_id
_entity_poly.type
_entity_poly.pdbx_seq_one_letter_code
_entity_poly.pdbx_strand_id
1 'polypeptide(L)'
;VMEYFRNEVLDDYFAGGFDGEAEMLMVVHGQIGRGLANSFRERLARIGQDFANQHIADQKLPAGERRPYTLVIGMRSWLMAAFRDMMRPESKWPAAPSR
;
A
#
# COMPACT_ATOMS: atom_id res chain seq x y z
N VAL A 1 -8.29 1.16 -13.96
CA VAL A 1 -7.79 0.13 -13.02
C VAL A 1 -7.85 0.61 -11.58
N MET A 2 -7.12 1.66 -11.18
CA MET A 2 -7.09 2.10 -9.76
C MET A 2 -8.46 2.55 -9.22
N GLU A 3 -9.29 3.20 -10.02
CA GLU A 3 -10.64 3.59 -9.64
C GLU A 3 -11.54 2.36 -9.39
N TYR A 4 -11.56 1.41 -10.34
CA TYR A 4 -12.26 0.13 -10.18
C TYR A 4 -11.77 -0.64 -8.95
N PHE A 5 -10.46 -0.74 -8.74
CA PHE A 5 -9.90 -1.42 -7.57
C PHE A 5 -10.41 -0.80 -6.27
N ARG A 6 -10.44 0.54 -6.17
CA ARG A 6 -10.91 1.24 -4.98
C ARG A 6 -12.41 1.07 -4.73
N ASN A 7 -13.20 1.05 -5.79
CA ASN A 7 -14.67 1.04 -5.66
C ASN A 7 -15.23 -0.37 -5.49
N GLU A 8 -14.62 -1.37 -6.15
CA GLU A 8 -15.24 -2.70 -6.30
C GLU A 8 -14.42 -3.84 -5.67
N VAL A 9 -13.12 -3.66 -5.44
CA VAL A 9 -12.21 -4.76 -5.06
C VAL A 9 -11.60 -4.57 -3.67
N LEU A 10 -11.51 -3.33 -3.19
CA LEU A 10 -10.73 -3.01 -2.00
C LEU A 10 -11.18 -3.78 -0.75
N ASP A 11 -12.49 -3.85 -0.52
CA ASP A 11 -13.05 -4.52 0.66
C ASP A 11 -12.84 -6.04 0.60
N ASP A 12 -13.09 -6.67 -0.56
CA ASP A 12 -12.87 -8.11 -0.78
C ASP A 12 -11.39 -8.48 -0.65
N TYR A 13 -10.50 -7.69 -1.25
CA TYR A 13 -9.06 -7.92 -1.21
C TYR A 13 -8.50 -7.90 0.22
N PHE A 14 -8.89 -6.92 1.04
CA PHE A 14 -8.43 -6.82 2.44
C PHE A 14 -9.20 -7.73 3.40
N ALA A 15 -10.31 -8.33 2.99
CA ALA A 15 -10.97 -9.40 3.75
C ALA A 15 -10.24 -10.75 3.62
N GLY A 16 -9.31 -10.89 2.67
CA GLY A 16 -8.46 -12.06 2.51
C GLY A 16 -7.55 -12.31 3.72
N GLY A 17 -7.19 -13.58 3.94
CA GLY A 17 -6.35 -14.01 5.07
C GLY A 17 -4.87 -13.64 4.94
N PHE A 18 -4.37 -13.43 3.71
CA PHE A 18 -2.95 -13.25 3.40
C PHE A 18 -2.06 -14.35 4.01
N ASP A 19 -2.54 -15.60 4.00
CA ASP A 19 -1.94 -16.78 4.64
C ASP A 19 -1.32 -17.77 3.63
N GLY A 20 -1.34 -17.43 2.33
CA GLY A 20 -0.63 -18.18 1.29
C GLY A 20 0.90 -18.10 1.36
N GLU A 21 1.58 -19.03 0.69
CA GLU A 21 3.05 -19.22 0.67
C GLU A 21 3.87 -17.96 0.35
N ALA A 22 3.27 -16.98 -0.34
CA ALA A 22 3.90 -15.70 -0.69
C ALA A 22 2.98 -14.50 -0.42
N GLU A 23 2.00 -14.66 0.46
CA GLU A 23 1.07 -13.61 0.85
C GLU A 23 1.49 -12.99 2.18
N MET A 24 1.24 -11.68 2.32
CA MET A 24 1.54 -10.94 3.54
C MET A 24 0.69 -9.67 3.58
N LEU A 25 0.17 -9.36 4.77
CA LEU A 25 -0.38 -8.04 5.09
C LEU A 25 0.40 -7.44 6.27
N MET A 26 1.01 -6.27 6.06
CA MET A 26 1.74 -5.55 7.09
C MET A 26 1.25 -4.12 7.23
N VAL A 27 0.96 -3.72 8.47
CA VAL A 27 0.61 -2.34 8.84
C VAL A 27 1.57 -1.83 9.89
N VAL A 28 2.27 -0.73 9.59
CA VAL A 28 3.20 -0.07 10.50
C VAL A 28 2.79 1.38 10.67
N HIS A 29 2.61 1.82 11.92
CA HIS A 29 2.28 3.20 12.26
C HIS A 29 3.50 3.89 12.87
N GLY A 30 3.79 5.10 12.40
CA GLY A 30 4.93 5.87 12.90
C GLY A 30 5.02 7.27 12.30
N GLN A 31 6.00 8.03 12.78
CA GLN A 31 6.31 9.36 12.29
C GLN A 31 7.76 9.41 11.80
N ILE A 32 7.99 10.05 10.67
CA ILE A 32 9.31 10.24 10.07
C ILE A 32 9.47 11.68 9.59
N GLY A 33 10.71 12.14 9.47
CA GLY A 33 11.01 13.45 8.91
C GLY A 33 10.56 13.57 7.45
N ARG A 34 10.13 14.78 7.03
CA ARG A 34 9.61 15.03 5.67
C ARG A 34 10.60 14.63 4.56
N GLY A 35 11.89 14.88 4.74
CA GLY A 35 12.93 14.47 3.77
C GLY A 35 13.03 12.95 3.62
N LEU A 36 12.94 12.22 4.73
CA LEU A 36 12.92 10.76 4.73
C LEU A 36 11.66 10.20 4.05
N ALA A 37 10.52 10.87 4.19
CA ALA A 37 9.27 10.43 3.57
C ALA A 37 9.36 10.35 2.03
N ASN A 38 10.00 11.32 1.38
CA ASN A 38 10.22 11.29 -0.06
C ASN A 38 11.13 10.13 -0.47
N SER A 39 12.24 9.91 0.26
CA SER A 39 13.15 8.79 0.02
C SER A 39 12.46 7.43 0.19
N PHE A 40 11.58 7.29 1.19
CA PHE A 40 10.76 6.08 1.36
C PHE A 40 9.81 5.89 0.19
N ARG A 41 9.08 6.93 -0.23
CA ARG A 41 8.18 6.86 -1.39
C ARG A 41 8.91 6.38 -2.65
N GLU A 42 10.13 6.85 -2.90
CA GLU A 42 10.93 6.39 -4.04
C GLU A 42 11.34 4.92 -3.93
N ARG A 43 11.70 4.44 -2.74
CA ARG A 43 11.97 3.01 -2.51
C ARG A 43 10.72 2.15 -2.75
N LEU A 44 9.56 2.59 -2.26
CA LEU A 44 8.29 1.92 -2.48
C LEU A 44 7.92 1.87 -3.98
N ALA A 45 8.15 2.95 -4.72
CA ALA A 45 7.95 2.98 -6.16
C ALA A 45 8.85 2.00 -6.91
N ARG A 46 10.12 1.85 -6.47
CA ARG A 46 11.05 0.85 -7.05
C ARG A 46 10.55 -0.57 -6.86
N ILE A 47 10.03 -0.93 -5.67
CA ILE A 47 9.45 -2.26 -5.43
C ILE A 47 8.31 -2.54 -6.41
N GLY A 48 7.41 -1.58 -6.64
CA GLY A 48 6.33 -1.72 -7.62
C GLY A 48 6.85 -1.89 -9.06
N GLN A 49 7.90 -1.16 -9.42
CA GLN A 49 8.54 -1.29 -10.74
C GLN A 49 9.21 -2.65 -10.92
N ASP A 50 9.89 -3.15 -9.90
CA ASP A 50 10.54 -4.47 -9.92
C ASP A 50 9.50 -5.58 -10.14
N PHE A 51 8.37 -5.52 -9.44
CA PHE A 51 7.25 -6.44 -9.65
C PHE A 51 6.67 -6.35 -11.07
N ALA A 52 6.45 -5.14 -11.59
CA ALA A 52 5.94 -4.95 -12.96
C ALA A 52 6.91 -5.51 -14.02
N ASN A 53 8.21 -5.29 -13.83
CA ASN A 53 9.25 -5.82 -14.72
C ASN A 53 9.28 -7.35 -14.68
N GLN A 54 9.24 -7.94 -13.48
CA GLN A 54 9.21 -9.39 -13.30
C GLN A 54 7.95 -10.00 -13.92
N HIS A 55 6.78 -9.37 -13.74
CA HIS A 55 5.52 -9.79 -14.35
C HIS A 55 5.63 -9.90 -15.88
N ILE A 56 6.25 -8.92 -16.54
CA ILE A 56 6.48 -8.94 -17.99
C ILE A 56 7.49 -10.05 -18.35
N ALA A 57 8.60 -10.15 -17.61
CA ALA A 57 9.64 -11.14 -17.87
C ALA A 57 9.11 -12.58 -17.79
N ASP A 58 8.17 -12.83 -16.88
CA ASP A 58 7.58 -14.14 -16.65
C ASP A 58 6.47 -14.49 -17.63
N GLN A 59 5.97 -13.57 -18.47
CA GLN A 59 4.94 -13.89 -19.47
C GLN A 59 5.35 -15.03 -20.42
N LYS A 60 6.66 -15.24 -20.62
CA LYS A 60 7.22 -16.33 -21.41
C LYS A 60 7.18 -17.71 -20.72
N LEU A 61 6.94 -17.76 -19.41
CA LEU A 61 6.91 -19.01 -18.65
C LEU A 61 5.63 -19.80 -18.95
N PRO A 62 5.71 -21.15 -18.89
CA PRO A 62 4.54 -22.01 -18.93
C PRO A 62 3.48 -21.59 -17.89
N ALA A 63 2.20 -21.82 -18.20
CA ALA A 63 1.10 -21.38 -17.34
C ALA A 63 1.16 -21.99 -15.92
N GLY A 64 1.65 -23.23 -15.79
CA GLY A 64 1.81 -23.91 -14.49
C GLY A 64 2.93 -23.36 -13.61
N GLU A 65 3.81 -22.51 -14.15
CA GLU A 65 4.92 -21.90 -13.43
C GLU A 65 4.61 -20.47 -12.97
N ARG A 66 3.36 -20.01 -13.15
CA ARG A 66 2.93 -18.66 -12.79
C ARG A 66 1.71 -18.68 -11.90
N ARG A 67 1.69 -17.76 -10.94
CA ARG A 67 0.54 -17.50 -10.07
C ARG A 67 0.19 -16.00 -10.16
N PRO A 68 -1.10 -15.64 -10.15
CA PRO A 68 -1.50 -14.25 -10.10
C PRO A 68 -1.18 -13.69 -8.71
N TYR A 69 -0.54 -12.52 -8.67
CA TYR A 69 -0.33 -11.76 -7.44
C TYR A 69 -0.81 -10.33 -7.68
N THR A 70 -1.41 -9.73 -6.65
CA THR A 70 -1.73 -8.31 -6.62
C THR A 70 -0.84 -7.64 -5.59
N LEU A 71 -0.16 -6.57 -5.96
CA LEU A 71 0.71 -5.81 -5.05
C LEU A 71 0.06 -4.45 -4.75
N VAL A 72 -0.33 -4.23 -3.50
CA VAL A 72 -0.85 -2.94 -3.02
C VAL A 72 0.16 -2.32 -2.06
N ILE A 73 0.71 -1.16 -2.44
CA ILE A 73 1.63 -0.39 -1.60
C ILE A 73 1.04 1.00 -1.38
N GLY A 74 0.82 1.36 -0.12
CA GLY A 74 0.28 2.66 0.27
C GLY A 74 1.14 3.30 1.35
N MET A 75 1.50 4.56 1.15
CA MET A 75 2.09 5.41 2.18
C MET A 75 1.36 6.75 2.14
N ARG A 76 0.74 7.14 3.25
CA ARG A 76 0.06 8.43 3.38
C ARG A 76 0.30 9.02 4.75
N SER A 77 0.36 10.34 4.82
CA SER A 77 0.16 11.03 6.09
C SER A 77 -1.35 11.05 6.36
N TRP A 78 -1.75 10.46 7.48
CA TRP A 78 -3.15 10.31 7.87
C TRP A 78 -3.27 10.22 9.39
N LEU A 79 -4.35 10.77 9.91
CA LEU A 79 -4.77 10.60 11.29
C LEU A 79 -5.91 9.57 11.31
N MET A 80 -5.71 8.45 12.02
CA MET A 80 -6.80 7.49 12.24
C MET A 80 -7.96 8.20 12.92
N ALA A 81 -9.17 7.96 12.42
CA ALA A 81 -10.36 8.66 12.89
C ALA A 81 -10.54 8.49 14.41
N ALA A 82 -10.20 7.32 14.95
CA ALA A 82 -10.22 7.02 16.38
C ALA A 82 -9.27 7.88 17.23
N PHE A 83 -8.25 8.51 16.64
CA PHE A 83 -7.28 9.35 17.36
C PHE A 83 -7.53 10.86 17.20
N ARG A 84 -8.61 11.26 16.50
CA ARG A 84 -8.95 12.69 16.35
C ARG A 84 -9.17 13.37 17.70
N ASP A 85 -9.89 12.72 18.59
CA ASP A 85 -10.25 13.29 19.91
C ASP A 85 -9.09 13.26 20.91
N MET A 86 -8.00 12.54 20.58
CA MET A 86 -6.79 12.45 21.40
C MET A 86 -5.72 13.47 20.98
N MET A 87 -5.98 14.28 19.94
CA MET A 87 -5.03 15.27 19.47
C MET A 87 -4.89 16.43 20.46
N ARG A 88 -3.64 16.80 20.77
CA ARG A 88 -3.37 18.02 21.52
C ARG A 88 -3.74 19.24 20.66
N PRO A 89 -4.30 20.31 21.25
CA PRO A 89 -4.70 21.53 20.53
C PRO A 89 -3.57 22.15 19.68
N GLU A 90 -2.32 21.96 20.10
CA GLU A 90 -1.11 22.48 19.45
C GLU A 90 -0.56 21.63 18.29
N SER A 91 -1.18 20.48 17.99
CA SER A 91 -0.67 19.55 16.98
C SER A 91 -0.95 20.01 15.55
N LYS A 92 0.09 20.43 14.82
CA LYS A 92 0.02 20.82 13.39
C LYS A 92 0.07 19.58 12.48
N TRP A 93 -1.02 18.80 12.44
CA TRP A 93 -1.18 17.73 11.46
C TRP A 93 -1.66 18.28 10.11
N PRO A 94 -1.27 17.67 8.97
CA PRO A 94 -1.89 18.00 7.70
C PRO A 94 -3.39 17.73 7.77
N ALA A 95 -4.20 18.63 7.21
CA ALA A 95 -5.64 18.47 7.14
C ALA A 95 -5.98 17.08 6.55
N ALA A 96 -7.01 16.44 7.09
CA ALA A 96 -7.45 15.14 6.58
C ALA A 96 -7.74 15.27 5.07
N PRO A 97 -7.25 14.36 4.21
CA PRO A 97 -7.55 14.42 2.79
C PRO A 97 -9.07 14.35 2.57
N SER A 98 -9.58 15.19 1.68
CA SER A 98 -10.95 15.06 1.17
C SER A 98 -11.14 13.65 0.61
N ARG A 99 -12.28 13.04 0.94
CA ARG A 99 -12.69 11.72 0.45
C ARG A 99 -12.59 11.63 -1.06
#